data_AF-A0A3M3LCM0-F1
#
_entry.id   AF-A0A3M3LCM0-F1
#
_cell.length_a   1.000
_cell.length_b   1.000
_cell.length_c   1.000
_cell.angle_alpha   90.00
_cell.angle_beta   90.00
_cell.angle_gamma   90.00
#
_symmetry.space_group_name_H-M   'P 1'
#
loop_
_entity.id
_entity.type
_entity.pdbx_description
1 polymer ?
#
loop_
_entity_poly.entity_id
_entity_poly.type
_entity_poly.pdbx_seq_one_letter_code
_entity_poly.pdbx_strand_id
1 'polypeptide(L)'
;MRPQLLDRFGLNVALSGQTQPAERSLIIRRRLDFDADPVVFCQHWQAQQDDLKLRCEQARLLLPGIELDDHSLAEITERCFAAGVDGMRADLVWLRAARAHAAWRGAGQIEEQDIEAVAEFALRHRFNV
;
A
#
# COMPACT_ATOMS: atom_id res chain seq x y z
N MET A 1 2.66 -15.73 14.85
CA MET A 1 3.24 -14.70 15.75
C MET A 1 2.22 -14.38 16.83
N ARG A 2 2.65 -13.89 18.01
CA ARG A 2 1.72 -13.44 19.05
C ARG A 2 0.86 -12.27 18.53
N PRO A 3 -0.47 -12.24 18.76
CA PRO A 3 -1.36 -11.18 18.26
C PRO A 3 -0.87 -9.76 18.60
N GLN A 4 -0.29 -9.58 19.79
CA GLN A 4 0.23 -8.28 20.26
C GLN A 4 1.41 -7.75 19.44
N LEU A 5 2.13 -8.63 18.72
CA LEU A 5 3.22 -8.22 17.82
C LEU A 5 2.69 -7.91 16.42
N LEU A 6 1.67 -8.61 15.96
CA LEU A 6 1.05 -8.35 14.66
C LEU A 6 0.34 -7.01 14.66
N ASP A 7 -0.33 -6.66 15.75
CA ASP A 7 -0.97 -5.35 15.93
C ASP A 7 0.04 -4.18 15.81
N ARG A 8 1.34 -4.43 16.03
CA ARG A 8 2.39 -3.43 15.89
C ARG A 8 2.77 -3.11 14.45
N PHE A 9 2.39 -3.92 13.49
CA PHE A 9 2.54 -3.60 12.08
C PHE A 9 1.39 -2.70 11.63
N GLY A 10 1.68 -1.67 10.84
CA GLY A 10 0.64 -0.82 10.28
C GLY A 10 -0.14 -1.56 9.20
N LEU A 11 0.58 -2.07 8.20
CA LEU A 11 0.00 -2.71 7.03
C LEU A 11 0.43 -4.17 6.95
N ASN A 12 -0.48 -5.03 6.48
CA ASN A 12 -0.22 -6.43 6.18
C ASN A 12 -0.56 -6.72 4.72
N VAL A 13 0.39 -7.30 4.00
CA VAL A 13 0.20 -7.76 2.62
C VAL A 13 0.39 -9.27 2.60
N ALA A 14 -0.61 -9.99 2.10
CA ALA A 14 -0.47 -11.41 1.83
C ALA A 14 -0.09 -11.62 0.36
N LEU A 15 1.03 -12.31 0.13
CA LEU A 15 1.39 -12.77 -1.19
C LEU A 15 0.69 -14.12 -1.44
N SER A 16 0.00 -14.25 -2.57
CA SER A 16 -0.53 -15.55 -2.99
C SER A 16 0.63 -16.48 -3.32
N GLY A 17 0.58 -17.71 -2.80
CA GLY A 17 1.65 -18.70 -2.98
C GLY A 17 1.68 -19.37 -4.36
N GLN A 18 0.73 -19.05 -5.25
CA GLN A 18 0.60 -19.69 -6.55
C GLN A 18 0.85 -18.69 -7.68
N THR A 19 2.09 -18.63 -8.14
CA THR A 19 2.47 -17.94 -9.38
C THR A 19 2.14 -18.83 -10.57
N GLN A 20 1.33 -18.34 -11.51
CA GLN A 20 0.89 -19.15 -12.65
C GLN A 20 2.05 -19.51 -13.59
N PRO A 21 2.00 -20.62 -14.37
CA PRO A 21 3.10 -21.03 -15.23
C PRO A 21 3.62 -19.94 -16.19
N ALA A 22 2.73 -19.11 -16.73
CA ALA A 22 3.09 -17.99 -17.60
C ALA A 22 3.91 -16.91 -16.85
N GLU A 23 3.45 -16.51 -15.65
CA GLU A 23 4.16 -15.56 -14.79
C GLU A 23 5.51 -16.12 -14.34
N ARG A 24 5.57 -17.40 -13.97
CA ARG A 24 6.83 -18.08 -13.60
C ARG A 24 7.85 -18.04 -14.74
N SER A 25 7.40 -18.32 -15.96
CA SER A 25 8.25 -18.28 -17.15
C SER A 25 8.79 -16.88 -17.39
N LEU A 26 7.95 -15.85 -17.21
CA LEU A 26 8.36 -14.46 -17.35
C LEU A 26 9.37 -14.03 -16.27
N ILE A 27 9.14 -14.42 -15.01
CA ILE A 27 10.06 -14.14 -13.90
C ILE A 27 11.43 -14.77 -14.17
N ILE A 28 11.45 -16.05 -14.56
CA ILE A 28 12.69 -16.76 -14.90
C ILE A 28 13.38 -16.09 -16.08
N ARG A 29 12.64 -15.72 -17.13
CA ARG A 29 13.21 -15.03 -18.29
C ARG A 29 13.90 -13.72 -17.88
N ARG A 30 13.19 -12.85 -17.15
CA ARG A 30 13.75 -11.58 -16.66
C ARG A 30 14.98 -11.79 -15.78
N ARG A 31 14.99 -12.84 -14.97
CA ARG A 31 16.18 -13.18 -14.16
C ARG A 31 17.37 -13.57 -15.02
N LEU A 32 17.15 -14.42 -16.03
CA LEU A 32 18.20 -14.82 -16.97
C LEU A 32 18.72 -13.63 -17.79
N ASP A 33 17.84 -12.74 -18.24
CA ASP A 33 18.23 -11.53 -18.97
C ASP A 33 19.11 -10.61 -18.09
N PHE A 34 18.76 -10.47 -16.81
CA PHE A 34 19.59 -9.75 -15.84
C PHE A 34 20.93 -10.44 -15.59
N ASP A 35 20.96 -11.77 -15.41
CA ASP A 35 22.21 -12.50 -15.17
C ASP A 35 23.16 -12.45 -16.39
N ALA A 36 22.62 -12.34 -17.61
CA ALA A 36 23.40 -12.23 -18.84
C ALA A 36 24.05 -10.85 -19.04
N ASP A 37 23.30 -9.77 -18.80
CA ASP A 37 23.83 -8.39 -18.82
C ASP A 37 23.03 -7.47 -17.86
N PRO A 38 23.52 -7.30 -16.62
CA PRO A 38 22.85 -6.44 -15.63
C PRO A 38 22.75 -4.98 -16.07
N VAL A 39 23.70 -4.47 -16.85
CA VAL A 39 23.76 -3.05 -17.24
C VAL A 39 22.67 -2.77 -18.26
N VAL A 40 22.58 -3.58 -19.31
CA VAL A 40 21.55 -3.45 -20.35
C VAL A 40 20.16 -3.71 -19.76
N PHE A 41 20.01 -4.69 -18.87
CA PHE A 41 18.74 -4.93 -18.18
C PHE A 41 18.30 -3.70 -17.37
N CYS A 42 19.18 -3.14 -16.55
CA CYS A 42 18.86 -1.93 -15.77
C CYS A 42 18.50 -0.74 -16.69
N GLN A 43 19.26 -0.52 -17.76
CA GLN A 43 18.96 0.52 -18.74
C GLN A 43 17.58 0.35 -19.38
N HIS A 44 17.18 -0.88 -19.69
CA HIS A 44 15.86 -1.18 -20.26
C HIS A 44 14.71 -0.79 -19.33
N TRP A 45 14.88 -0.93 -18.02
CA TRP A 45 13.84 -0.61 -17.02
C TRP A 45 13.98 0.78 -16.39
N GLN A 46 15.01 1.54 -16.78
CA GLN A 46 15.37 2.81 -16.13
C GLN A 46 14.22 3.83 -16.20
N ALA A 47 13.56 3.95 -17.36
CA ALA A 47 12.47 4.91 -17.52
C ALA A 47 11.29 4.65 -16.56
N GLN A 48 10.91 3.38 -16.36
CA GLN A 48 9.84 3.03 -15.41
C GLN A 48 10.26 3.23 -13.96
N GLN A 49 11.54 3.01 -13.63
CA GLN A 49 12.07 3.29 -12.29
C GLN A 49 12.07 4.80 -12.00
N ASP A 50 12.47 5.62 -12.98
CA ASP A 50 12.49 7.08 -12.85
C ASP A 50 11.08 7.65 -12.70
N ASP A 51 10.11 7.15 -13.46
CA ASP A 51 8.69 7.52 -13.31
C ASP A 51 8.15 7.18 -11.92
N LEU A 52 8.40 5.95 -11.44
CA LEU A 52 7.99 5.51 -10.10
C LEU A 52 8.63 6.35 -9.00
N LYS A 53 9.92 6.68 -9.16
CA LYS A 53 10.67 7.53 -8.23
C LYS A 53 10.09 8.94 -8.19
N LEU A 54 9.87 9.56 -9.35
CA LEU A 54 9.30 10.89 -9.45
C LEU A 54 7.91 10.94 -8.82
N ARG A 55 7.07 9.94 -9.09
CA ARG A 55 5.74 9.82 -8.49
C ARG A 55 5.81 9.71 -6.96
N CYS A 56 6.73 8.90 -6.44
CA CYS A 56 7.00 8.82 -4.99
C CYS A 56 7.42 10.19 -4.40
N GLU A 57 8.27 10.94 -5.10
CA GLU A 57 8.75 12.25 -4.66
C GLU A 57 7.62 13.28 -4.64
N GLN A 58 6.80 13.34 -5.68
CA GLN A 58 5.63 14.21 -5.76
C GLN A 58 4.62 13.89 -4.65
N ALA A 59 4.33 12.61 -4.42
CA ALA A 59 3.44 12.19 -3.34
C ALA A 59 3.95 12.65 -1.97
N ARG A 60 5.25 12.51 -1.70
CA ARG A 60 5.86 13.00 -0.44
C ARG A 60 5.74 14.51 -0.27
N LEU A 61 5.82 15.28 -1.35
CA LEU A 61 5.66 16.73 -1.33
C LEU A 61 4.21 17.16 -1.09
N LEU A 62 3.24 16.44 -1.67
CA LEU A 62 1.81 16.74 -1.51
C LEU A 62 1.29 16.33 -0.13
N LEU A 63 1.81 15.24 0.44
CA LEU A 63 1.29 14.61 1.65
C LEU A 63 1.01 15.60 2.80
N PRO A 64 1.90 16.54 3.17
CA PRO A 64 1.64 17.48 4.28
C PRO A 64 0.44 18.41 4.04
N GLY A 65 0.11 18.71 2.79
CA GLY A 65 -1.02 19.58 2.42
C GLY A 65 -2.38 18.91 2.40
N ILE A 66 -2.43 17.57 2.44
CA ILE A 66 -3.68 16.81 2.50
C ILE A 66 -4.14 16.73 3.96
N GLU A 67 -5.32 17.25 4.26
CA GLU A 67 -5.87 17.20 5.62
C GLU A 67 -6.30 15.78 6.00
N LEU A 68 -6.29 15.50 7.31
CA LEU A 68 -6.98 14.34 7.86
C LEU A 68 -8.37 14.80 8.27
N ASP A 69 -9.23 14.93 7.26
CA ASP A 69 -10.55 15.55 7.40
C ASP A 69 -11.52 14.69 8.23
N ASP A 70 -12.50 15.36 8.84
CA ASP A 70 -13.49 14.74 9.71
C ASP A 70 -14.39 13.74 8.97
N HIS A 71 -14.60 13.91 7.66
CA HIS A 71 -15.42 13.01 6.87
C HIS A 71 -14.74 11.65 6.71
N SER A 72 -13.47 11.64 6.28
CA SER A 72 -12.65 10.44 6.18
C SER A 72 -12.46 9.75 7.53
N LEU A 73 -12.28 10.52 8.60
CA LEU A 73 -12.18 10.00 9.96
C LEU A 73 -13.48 9.30 10.40
N ALA A 74 -14.63 9.94 10.19
CA ALA A 74 -15.94 9.38 10.55
C ALA A 74 -16.19 8.06 9.80
N GLU A 75 -15.96 8.04 8.49
CA GLU A 75 -16.14 6.85 7.66
C GLU A 75 -15.25 5.68 8.11
N ILE A 76 -13.96 5.94 8.34
CA ILE A 76 -13.01 4.90 8.77
C ILE A 76 -13.37 4.35 10.14
N THR A 77 -13.71 5.22 11.10
CA THR A 77 -14.07 4.79 12.46
C THR A 77 -15.36 3.96 12.49
N GLU A 78 -16.35 4.31 11.68
CA GLU A 78 -17.57 3.50 11.51
C GLU A 78 -17.25 2.11 10.93
N ARG A 79 -16.42 2.06 9.88
CA ARG A 79 -15.99 0.78 9.28
C ARG A 79 -15.14 -0.06 10.23
N CYS A 80 -14.25 0.54 11.01
CA CYS A 80 -13.47 -0.16 12.04
C CYS A 80 -14.34 -0.73 13.15
N PHE A 81 -15.35 0.03 13.60
CA PHE A 81 -16.34 -0.44 14.57
C PHE A 81 -17.15 -1.62 14.00
N ALA A 82 -17.66 -1.49 12.77
CA ALA A 82 -18.41 -2.56 12.10
C ALA A 82 -17.57 -3.83 11.89
N ALA A 83 -16.26 -3.68 11.69
CA ALA A 83 -15.31 -4.77 11.54
C ALA A 83 -14.90 -5.44 12.87
N GLY A 84 -15.36 -4.94 14.02
CA GLY A 84 -15.06 -5.50 15.35
C GLY A 84 -13.59 -5.39 15.74
N VAL A 85 -12.89 -4.36 15.24
CA VAL A 85 -11.46 -4.16 15.55
C VAL A 85 -11.29 -3.54 16.93
N ASP A 86 -10.42 -4.13 17.75
CA ASP A 86 -10.12 -3.61 19.08
C ASP A 86 -9.14 -2.43 19.03
N GLY A 87 -9.51 -1.32 19.69
CA GLY A 87 -8.68 -0.13 19.87
C GLY A 87 -8.52 0.75 18.62
N MET A 88 -7.91 1.93 18.79
CA MET A 88 -7.92 3.01 17.78
C MET A 88 -6.78 2.95 16.75
N ARG A 89 -6.01 1.85 16.76
CA ARG A 89 -4.80 1.77 15.94
C ARG A 89 -5.12 1.50 14.48
N ALA A 90 -6.16 0.72 14.22
CA ALA A 90 -6.63 0.46 12.86
C ALA A 90 -7.08 1.75 12.19
N ASP A 91 -7.85 2.56 12.91
CA ASP A 91 -8.38 3.85 12.46
C ASP A 91 -7.24 4.78 12.05
N LEU A 92 -6.26 4.98 12.94
CA LEU A 92 -5.12 5.85 12.68
C LEU A 92 -4.26 5.38 11.51
N VAL A 93 -4.05 4.07 11.37
CA VAL A 93 -3.23 3.52 10.29
C VAL A 93 -3.96 3.60 8.96
N TRP A 94 -5.24 3.24 8.94
CA TRP A 94 -6.07 3.29 7.74
C TRP A 94 -6.17 4.73 7.24
N LEU A 95 -6.46 5.69 8.11
CA LEU A 95 -6.56 7.10 7.76
C LEU A 95 -5.24 7.65 7.19
N ARG A 96 -4.10 7.31 7.80
CA ARG A 96 -2.77 7.70 7.28
C ARG A 96 -2.44 7.03 5.94
N ALA A 97 -2.86 5.78 5.75
CA ALA A 97 -2.67 5.07 4.50
C ALA A 97 -3.54 5.65 3.37
N ALA A 98 -4.78 6.03 3.68
CA ALA A 98 -5.68 6.70 2.73
C ALA A 98 -5.10 8.07 2.31
N ARG A 99 -4.61 8.87 3.26
CA ARG A 99 -3.88 10.11 2.98
C ARG A 99 -2.65 9.88 2.08
N ALA A 100 -1.89 8.82 2.34
CA ALA A 100 -0.74 8.47 1.51
C ALA A 100 -1.15 8.03 0.10
N HIS A 101 -2.26 7.32 -0.04
CA HIS A 101 -2.81 6.93 -1.34
C HIS A 101 -3.36 8.12 -2.13
N ALA A 102 -4.03 9.07 -1.47
CA ALA A 102 -4.47 10.33 -2.07
C ALA A 102 -3.26 11.11 -2.64
N ALA A 103 -2.19 11.25 -1.84
CA ALA A 103 -0.95 11.87 -2.29
C ALA A 103 -0.30 11.09 -3.47
N TRP A 104 -0.32 9.77 -3.43
CA TRP A 104 0.18 8.89 -4.50
C TRP A 104 -0.59 9.04 -5.82
N ARG A 105 -1.87 9.37 -5.77
CA ARG A 105 -2.69 9.70 -6.94
C ARG A 105 -2.54 11.15 -7.41
N GLY A 106 -1.87 12.00 -6.62
CA GLY A 106 -1.76 13.43 -6.90
C GLY A 106 -3.00 14.25 -6.51
N ALA A 107 -3.85 13.72 -5.62
CA ALA A 107 -5.03 14.43 -5.12
C ALA A 107 -4.69 15.37 -3.95
N GLY A 108 -5.53 16.40 -3.74
CA GLY A 108 -5.38 17.37 -2.65
C GLY A 108 -6.18 17.02 -1.37
N GLN A 109 -7.02 16.00 -1.43
CA GLN A 109 -7.89 15.55 -0.34
C GLN A 109 -8.05 14.03 -0.41
N ILE A 110 -8.46 13.42 0.71
CA ILE A 110 -8.80 12.00 0.76
C ILE A 110 -10.18 11.81 0.08
N GLU A 111 -10.28 10.79 -0.77
CA GLU A 111 -11.53 10.37 -1.41
C GLU A 111 -11.85 8.92 -1.04
N GLU A 112 -13.09 8.48 -1.24
CA GLU A 112 -13.54 7.11 -0.93
C GLU A 112 -12.62 6.03 -1.56
N GLN A 113 -12.14 6.26 -2.78
CA GLN A 113 -11.22 5.35 -3.44
C GLN A 113 -9.87 5.18 -2.72
N ASP A 114 -9.45 6.17 -1.94
CA ASP A 114 -8.24 6.09 -1.12
C ASP A 114 -8.44 5.26 0.14
N ILE A 115 -9.63 5.39 0.73
CA ILE A 115 -10.06 4.59 1.88
C ILE A 115 -10.14 3.13 1.45
N GLU A 116 -10.80 2.84 0.33
CA GLU A 116 -10.98 1.47 -0.16
C GLU A 116 -9.66 0.81 -0.58
N ALA A 117 -8.79 1.54 -1.29
CA ALA A 117 -7.53 1.01 -1.82
C ALA A 117 -6.57 0.45 -0.76
N VAL A 118 -6.71 0.89 0.50
CA VAL A 118 -5.81 0.51 1.60
C VAL A 118 -6.50 -0.25 2.74
N ALA A 119 -7.81 -0.45 2.64
CA ALA A 119 -8.64 -1.08 3.67
C ALA A 119 -8.10 -2.47 4.06
N GLU A 120 -7.89 -3.33 3.07
CA GLU A 120 -7.41 -4.69 3.30
C GLU A 120 -6.05 -4.69 4.01
N PHE A 121 -5.13 -3.80 3.60
CA PHE A 121 -3.79 -3.74 4.19
C PHE A 121 -3.83 -3.34 5.66
N ALA A 122 -4.70 -2.39 6.02
CA ALA A 122 -4.85 -1.91 7.39
C ALA A 122 -5.54 -2.93 8.30
N LEU A 123 -6.53 -3.67 7.79
CA LEU A 123 -7.42 -4.51 8.60
C LEU A 123 -7.02 -5.99 8.67
N ARG A 124 -6.38 -6.55 7.63
CA ARG A 124 -6.19 -8.01 7.45
C ARG A 124 -5.62 -8.77 8.65
N HIS A 125 -4.74 -8.14 9.43
CA HIS A 125 -4.07 -8.76 10.58
C HIS A 125 -4.69 -8.40 11.94
N ARG A 126 -5.79 -7.63 11.92
CA ARG A 126 -6.50 -7.10 13.10
C ARG A 126 -7.84 -7.80 13.34
N PHE A 127 -8.20 -8.74 12.48
CA PHE A 127 -9.28 -9.67 12.74
C PHE A 127 -8.83 -10.71 13.77
N ASN A 128 -9.57 -10.81 14.86
CA ASN A 128 -9.51 -12.01 15.70
C ASN A 128 -10.18 -13.14 14.89
N VAL A 129 -9.39 -14.16 14.54
CA VAL A 129 -9.94 -15.48 14.15
C VAL A 129 -10.30 -16.23 15.43
#